data_AF-A0A914S2Z2-F1
#
_entry.id   AF-A0A914S2Z2-F1
#
_cell.length_a   1.000
_cell.length_b   1.000
_cell.length_c   1.000
_cell.angle_alpha   90.00
_cell.angle_beta   90.00
_cell.angle_gamma   90.00
#
_symmetry.space_group_name_H-M   'P 1'
#
loop_
_entity.id
_entity.type
_entity.pdbx_description
1 polymer ?
#
loop_
_entity_poly.entity_id
_entity_poly.type
_entity_poly.pdbx_seq_one_letter_code
_entity_poly.pdbx_strand_id
1 'polypeptide(L)'
;MGLTKVLVTGIFTGAFLFVMFASMGFVFWYGTNLVLSGEITPGTVFAVFWAVFGGAIRLGQASPQIGVVISAKIAAGDVLSIIDREPEIDCMSREGLCPPKADGLIEFCNIHFRYPSRPEVKILKGITFK
;
A
#
# COMPACT_ATOMS: atom_id res chain seq x y z
N MET A 1 3.57 -28.79 -10.59
CA MET A 1 2.95 -27.58 -10.01
C MET A 1 1.84 -26.95 -10.88
N GLY A 2 1.91 -27.01 -12.22
CA GLY A 2 0.84 -26.46 -13.07
C GLY A 2 -0.50 -27.23 -13.00
N LEU A 3 -0.47 -28.56 -12.98
CA LEU A 3 -1.67 -29.40 -13.03
C LEU A 3 -2.58 -29.23 -11.80
N THR A 4 -2.00 -29.18 -10.61
CA THR A 4 -2.74 -28.95 -9.36
C THR A 4 -3.35 -27.55 -9.32
N LYS A 5 -2.64 -26.53 -9.82
CA LYS A 5 -3.16 -25.16 -9.91
C LYS A 5 -4.36 -25.05 -10.84
N VAL A 6 -4.30 -25.69 -12.02
CA VAL A 6 -5.41 -25.71 -12.98
C VAL A 6 -6.62 -26.44 -12.41
N LEU A 7 -6.40 -27.58 -11.75
CA LEU A 7 -7.48 -28.37 -11.14
C LEU A 7 -8.18 -27.61 -10.01
N VAL A 8 -7.41 -26.96 -9.13
CA VAL A 8 -7.96 -26.10 -8.07
C VAL A 8 -8.74 -24.93 -8.67
N THR A 9 -8.16 -24.22 -9.65
CA THR A 9 -8.83 -23.07 -10.30
C THR A 9 -10.12 -23.51 -10.99
N GLY A 10 -10.11 -24.67 -11.66
CA GLY A 10 -11.28 -25.26 -12.30
C GLY A 10 -12.39 -25.60 -11.31
N ILE A 11 -12.06 -26.25 -10.19
CA ILE A 11 -13.04 -26.55 -9.12
C ILE A 11 -13.64 -25.27 -8.57
N PHE A 12 -12.82 -24.25 -8.26
CA PHE A 12 -13.32 -22.96 -7.76
C PHE A 12 -14.24 -22.26 -8.76
N THR A 13 -13.89 -22.27 -10.04
CA THR A 13 -14.68 -21.64 -11.11
C THR A 13 -16.00 -22.37 -11.31
N GLY A 14 -15.97 -23.71 -11.31
CA GLY A 14 -17.17 -24.56 -11.40
C GLY A 14 -18.09 -24.39 -10.19
N ALA A 15 -17.54 -24.37 -8.97
CA ALA A 15 -18.31 -24.14 -7.75
C ALA A 15 -18.95 -22.75 -7.74
N PHE A 16 -18.24 -21.72 -8.20
CA PHE A 16 -18.77 -20.36 -8.34
C PHE A 16 -19.97 -20.31 -9.29
N LEU A 17 -19.85 -20.91 -10.48
CA LEU A 17 -20.97 -20.98 -11.44
C LEU A 17 -22.15 -21.79 -10.88
N PHE A 18 -21.89 -22.90 -10.19
CA PHE A 18 -22.93 -23.69 -9.56
C PHE A 18 -23.72 -22.89 -8.52
N VAL A 19 -23.04 -22.17 -7.63
CA VAL A 19 -23.68 -21.31 -6.62
C VAL A 19 -24.45 -20.17 -7.28
N MET A 20 -23.94 -19.60 -8.37
CA MET A 20 -24.64 -18.58 -9.14
C MET A 20 -25.98 -19.12 -9.69
N PHE A 21 -25.98 -20.26 -10.38
CA PHE A 21 -27.23 -20.84 -10.91
C PHE A 21 -28.18 -21.32 -9.80
N ALA A 22 -27.65 -21.88 -8.72
CA ALA A 22 -28.45 -22.29 -7.56
C ALA A 22 -29.13 -21.08 -6.90
N SER A 23 -28.41 -19.98 -6.70
CA SER A 23 -28.98 -18.74 -6.14
C SER A 23 -30.03 -18.13 -7.07
N MET A 24 -29.82 -18.16 -8.39
CA MET A 24 -30.81 -17.70 -9.36
C MET A 24 -32.10 -18.53 -9.27
N GLY A 25 -31.99 -19.87 -9.19
CA GLY A 25 -33.15 -20.75 -8.99
C GLY A 25 -33.88 -20.48 -7.68
N PHE A 26 -33.14 -20.27 -6.59
CA PHE A 26 -33.72 -19.96 -5.28
C PHE A 26 -34.46 -18.61 -5.27
N VAL A 27 -33.85 -17.57 -5.84
CA VAL A 27 -34.46 -16.24 -5.95
C VAL A 27 -35.72 -16.27 -6.80
N PHE A 28 -35.74 -17.01 -7.91
CA PHE A 28 -36.95 -17.14 -8.72
C PHE A 28 -38.04 -17.98 -8.06
N TRP A 29 -37.70 -19.05 -7.35
CA TRP A 29 -38.68 -19.82 -6.60
C TRP A 29 -39.37 -18.98 -5.53
N TYR A 30 -38.58 -18.31 -4.69
CA TYR A 30 -39.12 -17.43 -3.64
C TYR A 30 -39.82 -16.19 -4.22
N GLY A 31 -39.20 -15.56 -5.23
CA GLY A 31 -39.76 -14.40 -5.91
C GLY A 31 -41.09 -14.70 -6.61
N THR A 32 -41.26 -15.88 -7.19
CA THR A 32 -42.53 -16.28 -7.80
C THR A 32 -43.63 -16.46 -6.75
N ASN A 33 -43.33 -17.06 -5.59
CA ASN A 33 -44.30 -17.15 -4.49
C ASN A 33 -44.77 -15.76 -4.01
N LEU A 34 -43.87 -14.79 -3.98
CA LEU A 34 -44.15 -13.41 -3.55
C LEU A 34 -44.91 -12.58 -4.60
N VAL A 35 -44.73 -12.93 -5.88
CA VAL A 35 -45.56 -12.43 -6.98
C VAL A 35 -46.97 -13.03 -6.89
N LEU A 36 -47.09 -14.32 -6.58
CA LEU A 36 -48.38 -15.00 -6.43
C LEU A 36 -49.19 -14.50 -5.23
N SER A 37 -48.53 -14.05 -4.15
CA SER A 37 -49.20 -13.39 -3.01
C SER A 37 -49.65 -11.96 -3.32
N GLY A 38 -49.31 -11.41 -4.50
CA GLY A 38 -49.69 -10.06 -4.93
C GLY A 38 -48.86 -8.94 -4.29
N GLU A 39 -47.82 -9.26 -3.54
CA GLU A 39 -46.98 -8.28 -2.85
C GLU A 39 -46.04 -7.54 -3.80
N ILE A 40 -45.57 -8.20 -4.86
CA ILE A 40 -44.56 -7.63 -5.77
C ILE A 40 -44.84 -7.98 -7.24
N THR A 41 -44.44 -7.10 -8.14
CA THR A 41 -44.45 -7.33 -9.59
C THR A 41 -43.26 -8.19 -10.04
N PRO A 42 -43.40 -9.06 -11.06
CA PRO A 42 -42.29 -9.84 -11.61
C PRO A 42 -41.06 -8.99 -11.99
N GLY A 43 -41.28 -7.78 -12.53
CA GLY A 43 -40.20 -6.87 -12.91
C GLY A 43 -39.30 -6.46 -11.73
N THR A 44 -39.86 -6.31 -10.53
CA THR A 44 -39.12 -5.96 -9.33
C THR A 44 -38.19 -7.10 -8.89
N VAL A 45 -38.61 -8.35 -9.04
CA VAL A 45 -37.78 -9.53 -8.72
C VAL A 45 -36.52 -9.55 -9.60
N PHE A 46 -36.68 -9.33 -10.91
CA PHE A 46 -35.56 -9.24 -11.84
C PHE A 46 -34.65 -8.05 -11.55
N ALA A 47 -35.24 -6.89 -11.24
CA ALA A 47 -34.48 -5.68 -10.92
C ALA A 47 -33.61 -5.87 -9.67
N VAL A 48 -34.17 -6.44 -8.59
CA VAL A 48 -33.44 -6.71 -7.35
C VAL A 48 -32.33 -7.74 -7.57
N PHE A 49 -32.61 -8.83 -8.32
CA PHE A 49 -31.60 -9.83 -8.63
C PHE A 49 -30.39 -9.23 -9.36
N TRP A 50 -30.63 -8.47 -10.43
CA TRP A 50 -29.55 -7.84 -11.19
C TRP A 50 -28.83 -6.74 -10.41
N ALA A 51 -29.53 -5.99 -9.57
CA ALA A 51 -28.90 -5.00 -8.70
C ALA A 51 -27.92 -5.64 -7.71
N VAL A 52 -28.35 -6.72 -7.03
CA VAL A 52 -27.51 -7.44 -6.06
C VAL A 52 -26.36 -8.16 -6.75
N PHE A 53 -26.64 -8.87 -7.85
CA PHE A 53 -25.62 -9.60 -8.61
C PHE A 53 -24.57 -8.65 -9.22
N GLY A 54 -25.02 -7.56 -9.84
CA GLY A 54 -24.14 -6.52 -10.36
C GLY A 54 -23.29 -5.88 -9.26
N GLY A 55 -23.90 -5.54 -8.13
CA GLY A 55 -23.19 -5.00 -6.96
C GLY A 55 -22.11 -5.95 -6.43
N ALA A 56 -22.42 -7.24 -6.32
CA ALA A 56 -21.46 -8.25 -5.87
C ALA A 56 -20.25 -8.38 -6.81
N ILE A 57 -20.48 -8.37 -8.14
CA ILE A 57 -19.38 -8.40 -9.12
C ILE A 57 -18.49 -7.16 -8.97
N ARG A 58 -19.08 -5.97 -8.85
CA ARG A 58 -18.32 -4.73 -8.71
C ARG A 58 -17.49 -4.70 -7.43
N LEU A 59 -18.05 -5.19 -6.33
CA LEU A 59 -17.31 -5.34 -5.08
C LEU A 59 -16.13 -6.31 -5.24
N GLY A 60 -16.35 -7.45 -5.92
CA GLY A 60 -15.28 -8.39 -6.24
C GLY A 60 -14.17 -7.76 -7.08
N GLN A 61 -14.52 -6.93 -8.06
CA GLN A 61 -13.58 -6.19 -8.91
C GLN A 61 -12.84 -5.06 -8.17
N ALA A 62 -13.40 -4.53 -7.08
CA ALA A 62 -12.75 -3.51 -6.26
C ALA A 62 -11.66 -4.09 -5.34
N SER A 63 -11.73 -5.39 -5.01
CA SER A 63 -10.78 -6.05 -4.10
C SER A 63 -9.30 -5.87 -4.52
N PRO A 64 -8.90 -6.08 -5.80
CA PRO A 64 -7.52 -5.81 -6.25
C PRO A 64 -7.07 -4.35 -6.07
N GLN A 65 -7.99 -3.38 -6.11
CA GLN A 65 -7.63 -1.96 -5.98
C GLN A 65 -7.17 -1.61 -4.57
N ILE A 66 -7.62 -2.35 -3.55
CA ILE A 66 -7.16 -2.19 -2.17
C ILE A 66 -5.64 -2.41 -2.08
N GLY A 67 -5.13 -3.43 -2.77
CA GLY A 67 -3.70 -3.72 -2.81
C GLY A 67 -2.88 -2.57 -3.39
N VAL A 68 -3.37 -1.95 -4.47
CA VAL A 68 -2.72 -0.79 -5.11
C VAL A 68 -2.62 0.40 -4.16
N VAL A 69 -3.71 0.69 -3.42
CA VAL A 69 -3.73 1.78 -2.43
C VAL A 69 -2.73 1.52 -1.31
N ILE A 70 -2.62 0.28 -0.84
CA ILE A 70 -1.63 -0.10 0.18
C ILE A 70 -0.21 0.11 -0.34
N SER A 71 0.11 -0.37 -1.55
CA SER A 71 1.43 -0.18 -2.15
C SER A 71 1.77 1.31 -2.34
N ALA A 72 0.80 2.12 -2.77
CA ALA A 72 0.98 3.55 -2.90
C ALA A 72 1.27 4.22 -1.55
N LYS A 73 0.57 3.81 -0.49
CA LYS A 73 0.81 4.31 0.87
C LYS A 73 2.21 3.98 1.38
N ILE A 74 2.71 2.77 1.11
CA ILE A 74 4.06 2.35 1.49
C ILE A 74 5.10 3.23 0.79
N ALA A 75 5.00 3.37 -0.54
CA ALA A 75 5.92 4.20 -1.31
C ALA A 75 5.88 5.67 -0.88
N ALA A 76 4.70 6.21 -0.59
CA ALA A 76 4.56 7.56 -0.04
C ALA A 76 5.22 7.70 1.34
N GLY A 77 5.14 6.66 2.18
CA GLY A 77 5.81 6.63 3.48
C GLY A 77 7.33 6.74 3.38
N ASP A 78 7.95 6.03 2.43
CA ASP A 78 9.40 6.12 2.20
C ASP A 78 9.80 7.52 1.76
N VAL A 79 9.07 8.12 0.82
CA VAL A 79 9.33 9.49 0.35
C VAL A 79 9.18 10.49 1.49
N LEU A 80 8.10 10.38 2.27
CA LEU A 80 7.83 11.30 3.37
C LEU A 80 8.89 11.17 4.48
N SER A 81 9.40 9.96 4.73
CA SER A 81 10.49 9.75 5.70
C SER A 81 11.78 10.47 5.33
N ILE A 82 12.03 10.69 4.04
CA ILE A 82 13.20 11.45 3.56
C ILE A 82 12.95 12.95 3.68
N ILE A 83 11.73 13.40 3.37
CA ILE A 83 11.33 14.82 3.44
C ILE A 83 11.36 15.32 4.88
N ASP A 84 10.81 14.53 5.81
CA ASP A 84 10.69 14.89 7.23
C ASP A 84 11.98 14.67 8.02
N ARG A 85 13.05 14.19 7.38
CA ARG A 85 14.34 13.95 8.04
C ARG A 85 15.08 15.26 8.30
N GLU A 86 15.25 15.60 9.58
CA GLU A 86 16.16 16.66 10.01
C GLU A 86 17.64 16.19 9.95
N PRO A 87 18.52 16.84 9.15
CA PRO A 87 19.93 16.48 9.09
C PRO A 87 20.72 17.06 10.28
N GLU A 88 21.71 16.31 10.80
CA GLU A 88 22.61 16.81 11.86
C GLU A 88 23.43 18.04 11.44
N ILE A 89 23.74 18.15 10.14
CA ILE A 89 24.41 19.30 9.55
C ILE A 89 23.50 19.84 8.46
N ASP A 90 22.80 20.93 8.76
CA ASP A 90 21.89 21.58 7.82
C ASP A 90 22.64 22.62 6.97
N CYS A 91 22.81 22.31 5.68
CA CYS A 91 23.44 23.20 4.71
C CYS A 91 22.59 24.43 4.36
N MET A 92 21.28 24.40 4.64
CA MET A 92 20.35 25.49 4.36
C MET A 92 20.16 26.41 5.56
N SER A 93 20.66 26.01 6.74
CA SER A 93 20.64 26.84 7.93
C SER A 93 21.47 28.11 7.71
N ARG A 94 20.94 29.23 8.16
CA ARG A 94 21.64 30.53 8.21
C ARG A 94 22.29 30.78 9.56
N GLU A 95 22.22 29.79 10.45
CA GLU A 95 22.82 29.85 11.77
C GLU A 95 24.33 29.65 11.63
N GLY A 96 25.10 30.52 12.27
CA GLY A 96 26.56 30.47 12.24
C GLY A 96 27.18 31.85 12.09
N LEU A 97 28.51 31.87 12.21
CA LEU A 97 29.31 33.07 12.01
C LEU A 97 29.67 33.20 10.53
N CYS A 98 29.30 34.32 9.91
CA CYS A 98 29.76 34.70 8.57
C CYS A 98 30.75 35.88 8.68
N PRO A 99 32.05 35.63 8.98
CA PRO A 99 33.02 36.69 9.13
C PRO A 99 33.33 37.37 7.77
N PRO A 100 33.49 38.71 7.73
CA PRO A 100 33.76 39.45 6.49
C PRO A 100 35.17 39.23 5.93
N LYS A 101 36.10 38.75 6.78
CA LYS A 101 37.46 38.32 6.41
C LYS A 101 37.84 37.10 7.23
N ALA A 102 38.59 36.19 6.62
CA ALA A 102 39.20 35.04 7.27
C ALA A 102 40.71 35.09 7.05
N ASP A 103 41.49 35.02 8.14
CA ASP A 103 42.97 35.11 8.10
C ASP A 103 43.65 33.82 7.63
N GLY A 104 42.88 32.74 7.41
CA GLY A 104 43.38 31.49 6.84
C GLY A 104 44.19 30.60 7.80
N LEU A 105 44.25 30.93 9.10
CA LEU A 105 44.84 30.07 10.12
C LEU A 105 43.92 28.86 10.36
N ILE A 106 44.43 27.64 10.13
CA ILE A 106 43.69 26.39 10.35
C ILE A 106 44.43 25.59 11.42
N GLU A 107 43.72 25.18 12.47
CA GLU A 107 44.29 24.39 13.56
C GLU A 107 43.40 23.18 13.85
N PHE A 108 44.05 22.01 13.97
CA PHE A 108 43.43 20.76 14.37
C PHE A 108 43.85 20.45 15.80
N CYS A 109 42.89 20.26 16.70
CA CYS A 109 43.15 20.00 18.12
C CYS A 109 42.55 18.66 18.56
N ASN A 110 43.41 17.65 18.77
CA ASN A 110 43.05 16.32 19.29
C ASN A 110 41.83 15.69 18.57
N ILE A 111 41.83 15.74 17.24
CA ILE A 111 40.67 15.29 16.47
C ILE A 111 40.62 13.75 16.43
N HIS A 112 39.44 13.23 16.77
CA HIS A 112 39.08 11.82 16.63
C HIS A 112 37.94 11.69 15.63
N PHE A 113 38.06 10.77 14.67
CA PHE A 113 37.05 10.61 13.62
C PHE A 113 36.86 9.15 13.22
N ARG A 114 35.60 8.81 12.94
CA ARG A 114 35.10 7.51 12.47
C ARG A 114 34.05 7.79 11.41
N TYR A 115 34.08 7.04 10.30
CA TYR A 115 33.01 7.13 9.31
C TYR A 115 31.74 6.43 9.82
N PRO A 116 30.54 7.02 9.65
CA PRO A 116 29.29 6.39 10.09
C PRO A 116 29.02 5.02 9.44
N SER A 117 29.53 4.79 8.22
CA SER A 117 29.40 3.51 7.51
C SER A 117 30.27 2.38 8.07
N ARG A 118 31.28 2.70 8.88
CA ARG A 118 32.21 1.75 9.55
C ARG A 118 32.58 2.25 10.94
N PRO A 119 31.64 2.27 11.89
CA PRO A 119 31.83 2.89 13.19
C PRO A 119 32.93 2.22 14.03
N GLU A 120 33.19 0.93 13.82
CA GLU A 120 34.22 0.16 14.50
C GLU A 120 35.65 0.62 14.19
N VAL A 121 35.90 1.17 12.99
CA VAL A 121 37.26 1.56 12.56
C VAL A 121 37.53 3.04 12.87
N LYS A 122 38.49 3.30 13.76
CA LYS A 122 38.97 4.67 14.06
C LYS A 122 40.01 5.11 13.04
N ILE A 123 39.69 6.14 12.25
CA ILE A 123 40.58 6.72 11.23
C ILE A 123 41.54 7.73 11.86
N LEU A 124 41.01 8.82 12.43
CA LEU A 124 41.84 9.81 13.12
C LEU A 124 41.95 9.45 14.59
N LYS A 125 43.19 9.28 15.07
CA LYS A 125 43.51 8.77 16.41
C LYS A 125 44.13 9.84 17.31
N GLY A 126 43.56 11.05 17.33
CA GLY A 126 44.02 12.15 18.18
C GLY A 126 45.08 12.96 17.47
N ILE A 127 44.74 13.42 16.26
CA ILE A 127 45.65 14.20 15.42
C ILE A 127 45.56 15.67 15.83
N THR A 128 46.72 16.29 16.01
CA THR A 128 46.87 17.72 16.33
C THR A 128 47.94 18.31 15.40
N PHE A 129 47.61 19.36 14.64
CA PHE A 129 48.57 20.13 13.83
C PHE A 129 48.02 21.53 13.54
N LYS A 130 48.92 22.43 13.18
CA LYS A 130 48.67 23.85 12.93
C LYS A 130 49.30 24.28 11.61
#